data_AF-X6D3Z2-F1
#
_entry.id   AF-X6D3Z2-F1
#
_cell.length_a   1.000
_cell.length_b   1.000
_cell.length_c   1.000
_cell.angle_alpha   90.00
_cell.angle_beta   90.00
_cell.angle_gamma   90.00
#
_symmetry.space_group_name_H-M   'P 1'
#
loop_
_entity.id
_entity.type
_entity.pdbx_description
1 polymer ?
#
loop_
_entity_poly.entity_id
_entity_poly.type
_entity_poly.pdbx_seq_one_letter_code
_entity_poly.pdbx_strand_id
1 'polypeptide(L)'
;MDAADFARACGYAGDSPALLEAFEAIRRNGIAYARQDHIRRKAVIDELKYSETLFLAALGPALSAEEAITDAVRLIACWRNLPRWRQEQRLPDLIRAKQQRLVARYFRRYSHLLWACEAEKRFA
;
A
#
# COMPACT_ATOMS: atom_id res chain seq x y z
N MET A 1 -6.82 8.26 23.19
CA MET A 1 -7.77 7.17 22.94
C MET A 1 -7.24 5.95 23.66
N ASP A 2 -7.88 5.62 24.77
CA ASP A 2 -7.59 4.40 25.53
C ASP A 2 -8.35 3.19 24.97
N ALA A 3 -8.21 2.02 25.60
CA ALA A 3 -8.85 0.78 25.17
C ALA A 3 -10.40 0.87 25.21
N ALA A 4 -10.95 1.56 26.21
CA ALA A 4 -12.39 1.71 26.38
C ALA A 4 -12.96 2.68 25.34
N ASP A 5 -12.25 3.77 25.02
CA ASP A 5 -12.58 4.67 23.92
C ASP A 5 -12.61 3.93 22.58
N PHE A 6 -11.59 3.10 22.32
CA PHE A 6 -11.52 2.33 21.08
C PHE A 6 -12.63 1.29 20.99
N ALA A 7 -12.91 0.59 22.09
CA ALA A 7 -14.00 -0.39 22.14
C ALA A 7 -15.37 0.27 21.90
N ARG A 8 -15.63 1.44 22.51
CA ARG A 8 -16.82 2.25 22.24
C ARG A 8 -16.91 2.70 20.78
N ALA A 9 -15.80 3.12 20.19
CA ALA A 9 -15.75 3.48 18.76
C ALA A 9 -16.03 2.28 17.84
N CYS A 10 -15.71 1.06 18.29
CA CYS A 10 -16.08 -0.18 17.62
C CYS A 10 -17.51 -0.65 17.94
N GLY A 11 -18.29 0.10 18.72
CA GLY A 11 -19.68 -0.22 19.08
C GLY A 11 -19.84 -1.11 20.32
N TYR A 12 -18.76 -1.36 21.08
CA TYR A 12 -18.83 -2.11 22.33
C TYR A 12 -19.03 -1.17 23.53
N ALA A 13 -20.18 -1.30 24.21
CA ALA A 13 -20.56 -0.47 25.35
C ALA A 13 -20.38 -1.15 26.72
N GLY A 14 -19.93 -2.42 26.75
CA GLY A 14 -19.71 -3.15 27.98
C GLY A 14 -18.37 -2.80 28.65
N ASP A 15 -18.16 -3.34 29.85
CA ASP A 15 -17.00 -3.09 30.70
C ASP A 15 -16.16 -4.34 30.99
N SER A 16 -16.50 -5.49 30.37
CA SER A 16 -15.74 -6.73 30.51
C SER A 16 -14.23 -6.51 30.30
N PRO A 17 -13.39 -6.76 31.32
CA PRO A 17 -11.95 -6.54 31.22
C PRO A 17 -11.30 -7.30 30.07
N ALA A 18 -11.69 -8.57 29.87
CA ALA A 18 -11.16 -9.43 28.81
C ALA A 18 -11.47 -8.88 27.40
N LEU A 19 -12.66 -8.30 27.21
CA LEU A 19 -13.02 -7.70 25.92
C LEU A 19 -12.27 -6.38 25.68
N LEU A 20 -12.14 -5.54 26.71
CA LEU A 20 -11.35 -4.31 26.61
C LEU A 20 -9.88 -4.59 26.29
N GLU A 21 -9.29 -5.62 26.90
CA GLU A 21 -7.94 -6.09 26.58
C GLU A 21 -7.83 -6.59 25.13
N ALA A 22 -8.82 -7.35 24.64
CA ALA A 22 -8.86 -7.82 23.26
C ALA A 22 -8.92 -6.65 22.27
N PHE A 23 -9.74 -5.63 22.55
CA PHE A 23 -9.81 -4.41 21.74
C PHE A 23 -8.47 -3.67 21.70
N GLU A 24 -7.79 -3.54 22.84
CA GLU A 24 -6.47 -2.92 22.90
C GLU A 24 -5.42 -3.73 22.12
N ALA A 25 -5.46 -5.06 22.19
CA ALA A 25 -4.58 -5.93 21.41
C ALA A 25 -4.81 -5.76 19.90
N ILE A 26 -6.08 -5.74 19.45
CA ILE A 26 -6.46 -5.47 18.06
C ILE A 26 -5.94 -4.10 17.62
N ARG A 27 -6.13 -3.05 18.44
CA ARG A 27 -5.68 -1.69 18.13
C ARG A 27 -4.17 -1.62 17.97
N ARG A 28 -3.41 -2.17 18.92
CA ARG A 28 -1.93 -2.22 18.87
C ARG A 28 -1.43 -2.98 17.66
N ASN A 29 -2.04 -4.12 17.37
CA ASN A 29 -1.72 -4.93 16.21
C ASN A 29 -1.95 -4.15 14.91
N GLY A 30 -3.11 -3.50 14.76
CA GLY A 30 -3.40 -2.65 13.61
C GLY A 30 -2.41 -1.50 13.42
N ILE A 31 -2.01 -0.83 14.51
CA ILE A 31 -0.97 0.23 14.46
C ILE A 31 0.38 -0.34 14.00
N ALA A 32 0.77 -1.51 14.53
CA ALA A 32 2.02 -2.16 14.16
C ALA A 32 2.05 -2.51 12.66
N TYR A 33 0.98 -3.12 12.14
CA TYR A 33 0.86 -3.43 10.71
C TYR A 33 0.86 -2.16 9.84
N ALA A 34 0.13 -1.12 10.23
CA ALA A 34 0.11 0.14 9.48
C ALA A 34 1.49 0.79 9.38
N ARG A 35 2.27 0.76 10.48
CA ARG A 35 3.65 1.26 10.51
C ARG A 35 4.58 0.41 9.63
N GLN A 36 4.50 -0.91 9.73
CA GLN A 36 5.31 -1.82 8.92
C GLN A 36 5.02 -1.63 7.43
N ASP A 37 3.74 -1.52 7.05
CA ASP A 37 3.32 -1.28 5.68
C ASP A 37 3.77 0.09 5.17
N HIS A 38 3.73 1.13 6.01
CA HIS A 38 4.31 2.43 5.67
C HIS A 38 5.82 2.34 5.40
N ILE A 39 6.59 1.69 6.29
CA ILE A 39 8.03 1.51 6.12
C ILE A 39 8.33 0.75 4.83
N ARG A 40 7.59 -0.33 4.55
CA ARG A 40 7.74 -1.12 3.33
C ARG A 40 7.46 -0.29 2.07
N ARG A 41 6.40 0.52 2.07
CA ARG A 41 6.08 1.41 0.95
C ARG A 41 7.16 2.47 0.75
N LYS A 42 7.65 3.09 1.84
CA LYS A 42 8.72 4.07 1.78
C LYS A 42 10.00 3.47 1.19
N ALA A 43 10.38 2.26 1.61
CA ALA A 43 11.56 1.58 1.07
C ALA A 43 11.48 1.39 -0.46
N VAL A 44 10.33 0.94 -0.98
CA VAL A 44 10.12 0.82 -2.43
C VAL A 44 10.27 2.18 -3.14
N ILE A 45 9.73 3.26 -2.57
CA ILE A 45 9.88 4.60 -3.17
C ILE A 45 11.35 5.05 -3.12
N ASP A 46 12.05 4.81 -2.02
CA ASP A 46 13.46 5.18 -1.86
C ASP A 46 14.37 4.44 -2.85
N GLU A 47 14.06 3.18 -3.18
CA GLU A 47 14.78 2.42 -4.22
C GLU A 47 14.54 2.97 -5.63
N LEU A 48 13.32 3.42 -5.92
CA LEU A 48 12.90 3.80 -7.27
C LEU A 48 13.11 5.28 -7.61
N LYS A 49 13.24 6.16 -6.61
CA LYS A 49 13.30 7.61 -6.83
C LYS A 49 14.58 8.10 -7.51
N TYR A 50 15.62 7.28 -7.61
CA TYR A 50 16.91 7.70 -8.16
C TYR A 50 16.89 8.00 -9.66
N SER A 51 16.00 7.36 -10.43
CA SER A 51 15.83 7.67 -11.85
C SER A 51 14.47 7.22 -12.38
N GLU A 52 14.02 7.88 -13.43
CA GLU A 52 12.81 7.47 -14.17
C GLU A 52 12.94 6.06 -14.74
N THR A 53 14.12 5.68 -15.25
CA THR A 53 14.37 4.35 -15.80
C THR A 53 14.17 3.25 -14.77
N LEU A 54 14.61 3.46 -13.51
CA LEU A 54 14.39 2.48 -12.44
C LEU A 54 12.90 2.34 -12.11
N PHE A 55 12.20 3.46 -12.02
CA PHE A 55 10.75 3.45 -11.83
C PHE A 55 10.04 2.68 -12.96
N LEU A 56 10.32 2.99 -14.23
CA LEU A 56 9.69 2.32 -15.36
C LEU A 56 10.03 0.82 -15.42
N ALA A 57 11.28 0.44 -15.13
CA ALA A 57 11.67 -0.97 -15.04
C ALA A 57 10.86 -1.74 -13.97
N ALA A 58 10.49 -1.09 -12.87
CA ALA A 58 9.67 -1.68 -11.82
C ALA A 58 8.18 -1.80 -12.16
N LEU A 59 7.69 -1.07 -13.18
CA LEU A 59 6.30 -1.19 -13.65
C LEU A 59 6.08 -2.44 -14.51
N GLY A 60 7.14 -3.13 -14.93
CA GLY A 60 7.06 -4.30 -15.80
C GLY A 60 6.84 -3.88 -17.26
N PRO A 61 5.82 -4.40 -17.97
CA PRO A 61 5.62 -4.11 -19.39
C PRO A 61 5.09 -2.70 -19.68
N ALA A 62 4.60 -1.99 -18.67
CA ALA A 62 4.03 -0.65 -18.85
C ALA A 62 5.12 0.41 -19.11
N LEU A 63 4.87 1.29 -20.06
CA LEU A 63 5.78 2.37 -20.48
C LEU A 63 5.54 3.68 -19.72
N SER A 64 4.48 3.75 -18.92
CA SER A 64 4.11 4.94 -18.15
C SER A 64 3.39 4.60 -16.85
N ALA A 65 3.32 5.58 -15.93
CA ALA A 65 2.53 5.46 -14.71
C ALA A 65 1.04 5.28 -15.01
N GLU A 66 0.50 5.99 -16.00
CA GLU A 66 -0.89 5.90 -16.48
C GLU A 66 -1.23 4.50 -16.98
N GLU A 67 -0.34 3.92 -17.79
CA GLU A 67 -0.51 2.57 -18.31
C GLU A 67 -0.48 1.54 -17.17
N ALA A 68 0.51 1.63 -16.28
CA ALA A 68 0.60 0.75 -15.12
C ALA A 68 -0.65 0.83 -14.21
N ILE A 69 -1.22 2.03 -14.03
CA ILE A 69 -2.48 2.20 -13.30
C ILE A 69 -3.63 1.50 -14.03
N THR A 70 -3.71 1.67 -15.34
CA THR A 70 -4.78 1.09 -16.18
C THR A 70 -4.73 -0.43 -16.15
N ASP A 71 -3.55 -1.02 -16.31
CA ASP A 71 -3.34 -2.46 -16.28
C ASP A 71 -3.67 -3.05 -14.91
N ALA A 72 -3.23 -2.41 -13.83
CA ALA A 72 -3.55 -2.85 -12.50
C ALA A 72 -5.06 -2.77 -12.21
N VAL A 73 -5.75 -1.73 -12.69
CA VAL A 73 -7.22 -1.61 -12.56
C VAL A 73 -7.92 -2.74 -13.32
N ARG A 74 -7.50 -3.03 -14.55
CA ARG A 74 -8.04 -4.16 -15.35
C ARG A 74 -7.83 -5.49 -14.64
N LEU A 75 -6.63 -5.75 -14.14
CA LEU A 75 -6.32 -6.99 -13.42
C LEU A 75 -7.19 -7.14 -12.17
N ILE A 76 -7.32 -6.09 -11.36
CA ILE A 76 -8.17 -6.10 -10.15
C ILE A 76 -9.64 -6.38 -10.52
N ALA A 77 -10.14 -5.76 -11.60
CA ALA A 77 -11.50 -5.99 -12.08
C ALA A 77 -11.69 -7.45 -12.55
N CYS A 78 -10.77 -7.97 -13.36
CA CYS A 78 -10.79 -9.37 -13.81
C CYS A 78 -10.74 -10.33 -12.63
N TRP A 79 -9.87 -10.09 -11.64
CA TRP A 79 -9.74 -10.94 -10.45
C TRP A 79 -11.05 -11.03 -9.66
N ARG A 80 -11.77 -9.92 -9.50
CA ARG A 80 -13.08 -9.89 -8.79
C ARG A 80 -14.13 -10.77 -9.48
N ASN A 81 -14.03 -10.93 -10.79
CA ASN A 81 -14.95 -11.74 -11.59
C ASN A 81 -14.53 -13.22 -11.69
N LEU A 82 -13.42 -13.62 -11.08
CA LEU A 82 -12.98 -15.02 -11.07
C LEU A 82 -13.78 -15.85 -10.05
N PRO A 83 -13.99 -17.15 -10.31
CA PRO A 83 -14.44 -18.10 -9.30
C PRO A 83 -13.51 -18.13 -8.09
N ARG A 84 -14.05 -18.41 -6.90
CA ARG A 84 -13.32 -18.37 -5.61
C ARG A 84 -12.01 -19.18 -5.62
N TRP A 85 -12.03 -20.39 -6.17
CA TRP A 85 -10.83 -21.24 -6.25
C TRP A 85 -9.71 -20.60 -7.09
N ARG A 86 -10.05 -19.85 -8.15
CA ARG A 86 -9.07 -19.08 -8.94
C ARG A 86 -8.62 -17.82 -8.22
N GLN A 87 -9.51 -17.17 -7.46
CA GLN A 87 -9.15 -16.00 -6.66
C GLN A 87 -8.09 -16.35 -5.63
N GLU A 88 -8.26 -17.48 -4.93
CA GLU A 88 -7.31 -17.99 -3.94
C GLU A 88 -5.95 -18.30 -4.57
N GLN A 89 -5.93 -18.99 -5.72
CA GLN A 89 -4.69 -19.27 -6.47
C GLN A 89 -3.99 -18.01 -6.98
N ARG A 90 -4.76 -16.97 -7.35
CA ARG A 90 -4.23 -15.71 -7.93
C ARG A 90 -4.15 -14.57 -6.92
N LEU A 91 -4.22 -14.85 -5.62
CA LEU A 91 -4.07 -13.83 -4.60
C LEU A 91 -2.74 -13.06 -4.71
N PRO A 92 -1.58 -13.69 -5.03
CA PRO A 92 -0.33 -12.96 -5.24
C PRO A 92 -0.40 -11.93 -6.38
N ASP A 93 -1.10 -12.25 -7.48
CA ASP A 93 -1.30 -11.33 -8.60
C ASP A 93 -2.09 -10.09 -8.17
N LEU A 94 -3.14 -10.29 -7.36
CA LEU A 94 -3.93 -9.18 -6.83
C LEU A 94 -3.09 -8.27 -5.93
N ILE A 95 -2.27 -8.87 -5.05
CA ILE A 95 -1.39 -8.13 -4.14
C ILE A 95 -0.39 -7.30 -4.95
N ARG A 96 0.26 -7.91 -5.96
CA ARG A 96 1.18 -7.24 -6.86
C ARG A 96 0.51 -6.08 -7.60
N ALA A 97 -0.66 -6.30 -8.18
CA ALA A 97 -1.39 -5.26 -8.92
C ALA A 97 -1.79 -4.08 -8.01
N LYS A 98 -2.24 -4.35 -6.78
CA LYS A 98 -2.53 -3.29 -5.80
C LYS A 98 -1.28 -2.48 -5.46
N GLN A 99 -0.14 -3.13 -5.27
CA GLN A 99 1.13 -2.47 -4.99
C GLN A 99 1.60 -1.63 -6.19
N GLN A 100 1.61 -2.20 -7.41
CA GLN A 100 1.96 -1.47 -8.64
C GLN A 100 1.09 -0.24 -8.84
N ARG A 101 -0.24 -0.39 -8.67
CA ARG A 101 -1.17 0.75 -8.75
C ARG A 101 -0.85 1.84 -7.75
N LEU A 102 -0.47 1.46 -6.53
CA LEU A 102 -0.12 2.43 -5.48
C LEU A 102 1.14 3.21 -5.83
N VAL A 103 2.21 2.51 -6.21
CA VAL A 103 3.50 3.10 -6.59
C VAL A 103 3.32 3.99 -7.82
N ALA A 104 2.65 3.50 -8.87
CA ALA A 104 2.39 4.27 -10.08
C ALA A 104 1.57 5.55 -9.80
N ARG A 105 0.54 5.49 -8.94
CA ARG A 105 -0.21 6.69 -8.53
C ARG A 105 0.66 7.71 -7.79
N TYR A 106 1.59 7.22 -6.97
CA TYR A 106 2.50 8.09 -6.22
C TYR A 106 3.48 8.79 -7.17
N PHE A 107 4.15 8.05 -8.04
CA PHE A 107 5.07 8.62 -9.04
C PHE A 107 4.35 9.53 -10.02
N ARG A 108 3.16 9.17 -10.53
CA ARG A 108 2.36 10.07 -11.36
C ARG A 108 2.12 11.44 -10.72
N ARG A 109 1.93 11.47 -9.39
CA ARG A 109 1.65 12.70 -8.67
C ARG A 109 2.92 13.46 -8.27
N TYR A 110 3.99 12.77 -7.93
CA TYR A 110 5.13 13.35 -7.22
C TYR A 110 6.50 13.12 -7.88
N SER A 111 6.58 12.45 -9.03
CA SER A 111 7.84 12.13 -9.72
C SER A 111 8.72 13.36 -9.92
N HIS A 112 8.14 14.45 -10.41
CA HIS A 112 8.86 15.71 -10.65
C HIS A 112 9.54 16.25 -9.38
N LEU A 113 8.87 16.20 -8.22
CA LEU A 113 9.45 16.64 -6.95
C LEU A 113 10.56 15.68 -6.49
N LEU A 114 10.32 14.37 -6.60
CA LEU A 114 11.30 13.36 -6.20
C LEU A 114 12.60 13.54 -6.99
N TRP A 115 12.50 13.67 -8.30
CA TRP A 115 13.68 13.81 -9.16
C TRP A 115 14.35 15.17 -9.05
N ALA A 116 13.59 16.25 -8.82
CA ALA A 116 14.18 17.55 -8.50
C ALA A 116 15.01 17.50 -7.20
N CYS A 117 14.45 16.93 -6.13
CA CYS A 117 15.17 16.80 -4.86
C CYS A 117 16.40 15.88 -4.96
N GLU A 118 16.34 14.79 -5.73
CA GLU A 118 17.51 13.92 -5.93
C GLU A 118 18.57 14.57 -6.82
N ALA A 119 18.18 15.41 -7.79
CA ALA A 119 19.12 16.19 -8.57
C ALA A 119 19.87 17.20 -7.68
N GLU A 120 19.17 17.94 -6.82
CA GLU A 120 19.77 18.89 -5.87
C GLU A 120 20.79 18.23 -4.94
N LYS A 121 20.47 17.04 -4.39
CA LYS A 121 21.40 16.28 -3.54
C LYS A 121 22.66 15.80 -4.27
N ARG A 122 22.60 15.64 -5.59
CA ARG A 122 23.74 15.20 -6.39
C ARG A 122 24.77 16.31 -6.62
N PHE A 123 24.39 17.56 -6.37
CA PHE A 123 25.24 18.76 -6.54
C PHE A 123 25.61 19.44 -5.21
N ALA A 124 25.22 18.87 -4.06
CA ALA A 124 25.58 19.31 -2.71
C ALA A 124 26.67 18.41 -2.12
#